data_AF-A0A238K1B2-F1
#
_entry.id   AF-A0A238K1B2-F1
#
_cell.length_a   1.000
_cell.length_b   1.000
_cell.length_c   1.000
_cell.angle_alpha   90.00
_cell.angle_beta   90.00
_cell.angle_gamma   90.00
#
_symmetry.space_group_name_H-M   'P 1'
#
loop_
_entity.id
_entity.type
_entity.pdbx_description
1 polymer ?
#
loop_
_entity_poly.entity_id
_entity_poly.type
_entity_poly.pdbx_seq_one_letter_code
_entity_poly.pdbx_strand_id
1 'polypeptide(L)' 'MTHKPVLTLSDDDNIAVVQQKVEPGNELSSPDLVAQSAIPLGHKIALTEIRLLQVAT' A
#
# COMPACT_ATOMS: atom_id res chain seq x y z
N MET A 1 20.48 -6.39 -1.33
CA MET A 1 19.08 -6.55 -1.79
C MET A 1 18.30 -5.40 -1.18
N THR A 2 17.65 -4.58 -1.99
CA THR A 2 16.88 -3.43 -1.49
C THR A 2 15.64 -3.96 -0.78
N HIS A 3 15.59 -3.82 0.55
CA HIS A 3 14.41 -4.17 1.33
C HIS A 3 13.26 -3.25 0.90
N LYS A 4 12.28 -3.82 0.18
CA LYS A 4 11.03 -3.10 -0.09
C LYS A 4 10.27 -2.96 1.23
N PRO A 5 9.78 -1.77 1.61
CA PRO A 5 9.08 -1.55 2.87
C PRO A 5 7.67 -2.18 2.91
N VAL A 6 7.27 -2.88 1.84
CA VAL A 6 5.95 -3.49 1.65
C VAL A 6 6.07 -4.95 1.19
N LEU A 7 5.08 -5.76 1.56
CA LEU A 7 4.91 -7.15 1.18
C LEU A 7 3.62 -7.31 0.36
N THR A 8 3.74 -7.84 -0.86
CA THR A 8 2.63 -8.40 -1.63
C THR A 8 2.74 -9.92 -1.65
N LEU A 9 1.63 -10.64 -1.81
CA LEU A 9 1.64 -12.11 -1.94
C LEU A 9 1.57 -12.54 -3.41
N SER A 10 0.89 -11.74 -4.24
CA SER A 10 0.78 -11.89 -5.69
C SER A 10 1.12 -10.58 -6.39
N ASP A 11 1.55 -10.67 -7.64
CA ASP A 11 1.75 -9.49 -8.51
C ASP A 11 0.40 -8.83 -8.89
N ASP A 12 -0.71 -9.57 -8.77
CA ASP A 12 -2.07 -9.09 -9.04
C ASP A 12 -2.75 -8.45 -7.82
N ASP A 13 -2.09 -8.40 -6.66
CA ASP A 13 -2.66 -7.80 -5.45
C ASP A 13 -2.83 -6.27 -5.64
N ASN A 14 -4.00 -5.75 -5.30
CA ASN A 14 -4.25 -4.30 -5.24
C ASN A 14 -3.98 -3.70 -3.84
N ILE A 15 -3.49 -4.53 -2.92
CA ILE A 15 -3.12 -4.18 -1.56
C ILE A 15 -1.73 -4.74 -1.23
N ALA A 16 -1.06 -4.14 -0.25
CA ALA A 16 0.16 -4.68 0.33
C ALA A 16 0.16 -4.52 1.85
N VAL A 17 1.05 -5.23 2.54
CA VAL A 17 1.27 -5.10 3.98
C VAL A 17 2.59 -4.38 4.24
N VAL A 18 2.61 -3.36 5.09
CA VAL A 18 3.86 -2.68 5.45
C VAL A 18 4.72 -3.54 6.38
N GLN A 19 6.02 -3.66 6.07
CA GLN A 19 7.00 -4.44 6.85
C GLN A 19 7.72 -3.61 7.92
N GLN A 20 7.38 -2.33 8.03
CA GLN A 20 7.86 -1.40 9.05
C GLN A 20 6.85 -0.28 9.24
N LYS A 21 7.02 0.53 10.30
CA LYS A 21 6.25 1.77 10.44
C LYS A 21 6.62 2.72 9.29
N VAL A 22 5.61 3.32 8.67
CA VAL A 22 5.77 4.31 7.60
C VAL A 22 5.23 5.65 8.07
N GLU A 23 6.03 6.71 7.88
CA GLU A 23 5.63 8.08 8.20
C GLU A 23 4.93 8.73 6.99
N PRO A 24 4.07 9.75 7.20
CA PRO A 24 3.48 10.50 6.11
C PRO A 24 4.54 11.11 5.18
N GLY A 25 4.30 11.05 3.87
CA GLY A 25 5.21 11.58 2.84
C GLY A 25 6.31 10.59 2.39
N ASN A 26 6.45 9.44 3.04
CA ASN A 26 7.39 8.42 2.60
C ASN A 26 6.87 7.69 1.34
N GLU A 27 7.77 7.46 0.39
CA GLU A 27 7.57 6.54 -0.73
C GLU A 27 7.61 5.08 -0.24
N LEU A 28 6.74 4.25 -0.83
CA LEU A 28 6.57 2.84 -0.44
C LEU A 28 7.22 1.89 -1.44
N SER A 29 6.62 1.72 -2.62
CA SER A 29 7.11 0.81 -3.66
C SER A 29 7.49 1.52 -4.96
N SER A 30 6.89 2.68 -5.20
CA SER A 30 7.15 3.57 -6.33
C SER A 30 7.09 5.03 -5.88
N PRO A 31 7.65 5.97 -6.65
CA PRO A 31 7.60 7.40 -6.33
C PRO A 31 6.17 7.95 -6.24
N ASP A 32 5.23 7.33 -6.95
CA ASP A 32 3.83 7.75 -6.99
C ASP A 32 3.00 7.15 -5.84
N LEU A 33 3.53 6.17 -5.10
CA LEU A 33 2.85 5.54 -3.97
C LEU A 33 3.39 6.08 -2.64
N VAL A 34 2.81 7.20 -2.22
CA VAL A 34 3.22 7.95 -1.02
C VAL A 34 2.23 7.74 0.13
N ALA A 35 2.75 7.51 1.33
CA ALA A 35 1.92 7.41 2.53
C ALA A 35 1.25 8.75 2.87
N GLN A 36 -0.09 8.79 2.85
CA GLN A 36 -0.85 9.99 3.21
C GLN A 36 -0.95 10.22 4.73
N SER A 37 -0.76 9.16 5.50
CA SER A 37 -0.81 9.16 6.96
C SER A 37 0.21 8.15 7.52
N ALA A 38 0.40 8.15 8.84
CA ALA A 38 1.27 7.19 9.48
C ALA A 38 0.65 5.79 9.40
N ILE A 39 1.45 4.80 8.96
CA ILE A 39 1.00 3.42 8.73
C ILE A 39 1.78 2.50 9.68
N PRO A 40 1.14 1.84 10.66
CA PRO A 40 1.84 0.96 11.57
C PRO A 40 2.25 -0.35 10.89
N LEU A 41 3.32 -0.97 11.38
CA LEU A 41 3.78 -2.30 10.96
C LEU A 41 2.62 -3.31 10.86
N GLY A 42 2.59 -4.11 9.79
CA GLY A 42 1.60 -5.17 9.59
C GLY A 42 0.24 -4.69 9.06
N HIS A 43 0.04 -3.38 8.87
CA HIS A 43 -1.20 -2.86 8.30
C HIS A 43 -1.24 -2.98 6.78
N LYS A 44 -2.45 -3.11 6.25
CA LYS A 44 -2.70 -3.12 4.81
C LYS A 44 -2.76 -1.70 4.26
N ILE A 45 -2.23 -1.53 3.07
CA ILE A 45 -2.32 -0.32 2.26
C ILE A 45 -2.93 -0.67 0.90
N ALA A 46 -3.59 0.28 0.27
CA ALA A 46 -3.98 0.16 -1.13
C ALA A 46 -2.80 0.56 -2.01
N LEU A 47 -2.52 -0.24 -3.05
CA LEU A 47 -1.48 0.07 -4.05
C LEU A 47 -2.02 0.93 -5.19
N THR A 48 -3.35 1.00 -5.32
CA THR A 48 -4.09 1.77 -6.32
C THR A 48 -5.40 2.24 -5.70
N GLU A 49 -6.12 3.14 -6.39
CA GLU A 49 -7.44 3.58 -5.98
C GLU A 49 -8.42 2.38 -5.98
N ILE A 50 -9.03 2.09 -4.83
CA ILE A 50 -10.08 1.06 -4.71
C ILE A 50 -11.43 1.76 -4.75
N ARG A 51 -12.16 1.57 -5.86
CA ARG A 51 -13.48 2.17 -6.06
C ARG A 51 -14.58 1.24 -5.58
N LEU A 52 -15.65 1.82 -5.04
CA LEU A 52 -16.89 1.08 -4.78
C LEU A 52 -17.49 0.63 -6.11
N LEU A 53 -17.76 -0.67 -6.23
CA LEU A 53 -18.52 -1.18 -7.35
C LEU A 53 -19.96 -0.69 -7.20
N GLN A 54 -20.42 0.16 -8.13
CA GLN A 54 -21.82 0.49 -8.23
C GLN A 54 -22.55 -0.72 -8.83
N VAL A 55 -23.35 -1.40 -8.01
CA VAL A 55 -24.26 -2.43 -8.51
C VAL A 55 -25.50 -1.70 -9.04
N ALA A 56 -25.78 -1.83 -10.34
CA ALA A 56 -27.01 -1.32 -10.91
C ALA A 56 -28.18 -2.08 -10.27
N THR A 57 -29.00 -1.37 -9.49
CA THR A 57 -30.28 -1.85 -8.94
C THR A 57 -31.36 -1.86 -10.00
#